data_AF-A0A6A7Y7K5-F1
#
_entry.id   AF-A0A6A7Y7K5-F1
#
_cell.length_a   1.000
_cell.length_b   1.000
_cell.length_c   1.000
_cell.angle_alpha   90.00
_cell.angle_beta   90.00
_cell.angle_gamma   90.00
#
_symmetry.space_group_name_H-M   'P 1'
#
loop_
_entity.id
_entity.type
_entity.pdbx_description
1 polymer ?
#
loop_
_entity_poly.entity_id
_entity_poly.type
_entity_poly.pdbx_seq_one_letter_code
_entity_poly.pdbx_strand_id
1 'polypeptide(L)'
;MRVCRNASGEGDGHGRRTFRADAAAGRRQRPARARLDAEGRTAPTPRRPAARAGARARRAVRLCRPPPPAERRIGVVCHVFYPDVLPEILALTDAIPLRHRLFLSTDTTEKQAEIEHILAAHPGRTPVDLRLVPNRGRDIAPKYVAFADIYPHLDRVLFLHTKKSLHSRGGDEWRRALMSALVGSPATAASALAIFEAAPDVGIVYPARTGLGARAPRWDGNFAIARDAFARIGLALDPKTPLDFPSGSMFWARPAALQPILDLHLRLEDFQPEAGQIDGTLAHALERSVLVAAACAGFRGIKTIPAETASASNHQKIASVEALRRAVAFPDPVPDVGSPR
;
A
#
# COMPACT_ATOMS: atom_id res chain seq x y z
N MET A 1 17.10 -34.35 -1.12
CA MET A 1 18.32 -35.14 -0.84
C MET A 1 19.19 -34.34 0.15
N ARG A 2 19.67 -35.00 1.22
CA ARG A 2 20.48 -34.52 2.38
C ARG A 2 19.73 -33.61 3.37
N VAL A 3 19.08 -34.10 4.44
CA VAL A 3 19.51 -34.85 5.66
C VAL A 3 20.13 -33.97 6.75
N CYS A 4 19.46 -34.04 7.91
CA CYS A 4 19.64 -33.45 9.23
C CYS A 4 21.03 -33.61 9.86
N ARG A 5 21.37 -32.71 10.81
CA ARG A 5 21.96 -33.07 12.11
C ARG A 5 21.49 -32.11 13.21
N ASN A 6 20.90 -32.69 14.25
CA ASN A 6 20.77 -32.12 15.60
C ASN A 6 22.08 -32.36 16.38
N ALA A 7 22.41 -31.46 17.30
CA ALA A 7 23.20 -31.78 18.48
C ALA A 7 22.79 -30.84 19.63
N SER A 8 22.35 -31.46 20.73
CA SER A 8 22.01 -30.88 22.02
C SER A 8 23.28 -30.76 22.88
N GLY A 9 23.30 -29.83 23.83
CA GLY A 9 24.31 -29.78 24.89
C GLY A 9 24.19 -28.55 25.78
N GLU A 10 23.57 -28.71 26.95
CA GLU A 10 23.62 -27.78 28.09
C GLU A 10 25.00 -27.80 28.76
N GLY A 11 25.37 -26.69 29.41
CA GLY A 11 26.55 -26.61 30.28
C GLY A 11 26.79 -25.19 30.82
N ASP A 12 26.44 -25.00 32.09
CA ASP A 12 26.71 -23.83 32.95
C ASP A 12 28.22 -23.54 33.14
N GLY A 13 28.58 -22.28 33.42
CA GLY A 13 29.93 -21.93 33.89
C GLY A 13 30.25 -20.44 34.01
N HIS A 14 30.19 -19.92 35.25
CA HIS A 14 30.72 -18.63 35.70
C HIS A 14 32.24 -18.48 35.48
N GLY A 15 32.72 -17.29 35.11
CA GLY A 15 34.16 -16.94 35.15
C GLY A 15 34.47 -15.48 34.82
N ARG A 16 35.03 -14.74 35.78
CA ARG A 16 35.38 -13.31 35.76
C ARG A 16 36.86 -13.08 35.35
N ARG A 17 37.14 -11.89 34.78
CA ARG A 17 38.43 -11.10 34.78
C ARG A 17 39.59 -11.70 33.93
N THR A 18 40.56 -10.99 33.32
CA THR A 18 40.99 -9.58 33.16
C THR A 18 42.18 -9.51 32.16
N PHE A 19 42.31 -8.39 31.44
CA PHE A 19 43.52 -7.63 31.03
C PHE A 19 44.64 -8.13 30.06
N ARG A 20 45.11 -7.10 29.32
CA ARG A 20 46.37 -6.89 28.53
C ARG A 20 46.43 -7.55 27.15
N ALA A 21 46.39 -6.81 26.04
CA ALA A 21 47.30 -5.78 25.52
C ALA A 21 48.67 -6.35 25.14
N ASP A 22 48.91 -6.46 23.82
CA ASP A 22 50.25 -6.38 23.25
C ASP A 22 50.21 -5.71 21.87
N ALA A 23 51.11 -4.73 21.74
CA ALA A 23 51.40 -3.96 20.56
C ALA A 23 52.49 -4.65 19.75
N ALA A 24 52.44 -4.57 18.41
CA ALA A 24 53.57 -4.92 17.56
C ALA A 24 53.79 -3.89 16.45
N ALA A 25 54.92 -3.21 16.61
CA ALA A 25 55.59 -2.25 15.75
C ALA A 25 55.69 -2.59 14.25
N GLY A 26 55.39 -1.56 13.44
CA GLY A 26 56.18 -0.97 12.35
C GLY A 26 57.17 -1.80 11.53
N ARG A 27 57.06 -1.69 10.19
CA ARG A 27 58.19 -1.75 9.25
C ARG A 27 57.98 -0.85 8.02
N ARG A 28 58.74 0.27 8.04
CA ARG A 28 59.58 0.86 6.97
C ARG A 28 59.01 0.94 5.53
N GLN A 29 58.67 2.16 5.10
CA GLN A 29 58.61 2.53 3.69
C GLN A 29 60.03 2.76 3.14
N ARG A 30 60.39 2.06 2.05
CA ARG A 30 61.58 2.30 1.23
C ARG A 30 61.22 3.29 0.12
N PRO A 31 62.07 4.28 -0.23
CA PRO A 31 61.82 5.12 -1.40
C PRO A 31 62.10 4.34 -2.69
N ALA A 32 61.25 4.57 -3.69
CA ALA A 32 61.36 3.95 -5.01
C ALA A 32 62.61 4.47 -5.74
N ARG A 33 63.42 3.53 -6.23
CA ARG A 33 64.55 3.80 -7.14
C ARG A 33 63.99 4.18 -8.51
N ALA A 34 64.46 5.29 -9.06
CA ALA A 34 64.28 5.65 -10.46
C ALA A 34 64.91 4.56 -11.35
N ARG A 35 64.15 4.04 -12.31
CA ARG A 35 64.68 3.26 -13.43
C ARG A 35 65.10 4.26 -14.51
N LEU A 36 66.36 4.17 -14.93
CA LEU A 36 66.92 4.89 -16.07
C LEU A 36 66.88 3.96 -17.28
N ASP A 37 66.53 4.52 -18.43
CA ASP A 37 66.41 3.81 -19.71
C ASP A 37 67.77 3.80 -20.44
N ALA A 38 67.99 2.78 -21.27
CA ALA A 38 69.29 2.33 -21.77
C ALA A 38 69.93 3.18 -22.88
N GLU A 39 69.54 4.44 -23.09
CA GLU A 39 69.98 5.20 -24.28
C GLU A 39 70.46 6.65 -24.04
N GLY A 40 70.91 7.00 -22.83
CA GLY A 40 71.85 8.12 -22.64
C GLY A 40 71.52 9.46 -23.32
N ARG A 41 70.23 9.83 -23.47
CA ARG A 41 69.81 11.07 -24.11
C ARG A 41 68.91 11.88 -23.17
N THR A 42 69.30 13.14 -22.99
CA THR A 42 68.59 14.14 -22.18
C THR A 42 67.21 14.45 -22.77
N ALA A 43 66.15 14.21 -22.00
CA ALA A 43 64.79 14.60 -22.38
C ALA A 43 64.61 16.13 -22.30
N PRO A 44 63.97 16.76 -23.31
CA PRO A 44 63.76 18.21 -23.33
C PRO A 44 62.73 18.65 -22.29
N THR A 45 63.02 19.76 -21.62
CA THR A 45 62.14 20.45 -20.67
C THR A 45 60.83 20.86 -21.34
N PRO A 46 59.65 20.50 -20.80
CA PRO A 46 58.40 20.96 -21.37
C PRO A 46 58.20 22.46 -21.08
N ARG A 47 58.09 23.25 -22.15
CA ARG A 47 57.68 24.66 -22.12
C ARG A 47 56.32 24.79 -21.41
N ARG A 48 56.21 25.72 -20.44
CA ARG A 48 54.93 26.12 -19.82
C ARG A 48 53.95 26.54 -20.92
N PRO A 49 52.73 25.97 -20.99
CA PRO A 49 51.67 26.59 -21.77
C PRO A 49 51.18 27.83 -21.02
N ALA A 50 51.04 28.93 -21.78
CA ALA A 50 50.46 30.18 -21.33
C ALA A 50 49.05 29.97 -20.75
N ALA A 51 48.73 30.71 -19.70
CA ALA A 51 47.41 30.75 -19.10
C ALA A 51 46.37 31.17 -20.14
N ARG A 52 45.60 30.21 -20.66
CA ARG A 52 44.33 30.49 -21.33
C ARG A 52 43.25 30.57 -20.27
N ALA A 53 42.68 31.75 -20.09
CA ALA A 53 41.45 31.95 -19.35
C ALA A 53 40.35 31.11 -20.01
N GLY A 54 40.09 29.92 -19.44
CA GLY A 54 38.98 29.08 -19.85
C GLY A 54 37.69 29.72 -19.36
N ALA A 55 36.98 30.39 -20.26
CA ALA A 55 35.58 30.73 -20.04
C ALA A 55 34.83 29.42 -19.76
N ARG A 56 34.43 29.20 -18.50
CA ARG A 56 33.49 28.13 -18.13
C ARG A 56 32.20 28.41 -18.86
N ALA A 57 31.99 27.77 -20.01
CA ALA A 57 30.66 27.64 -20.59
C ALA A 57 29.78 26.97 -19.53
N ARG A 58 28.95 27.78 -18.87
CA ARG A 58 27.88 27.28 -18.01
C ARG A 58 26.96 26.51 -18.94
N ARG A 59 27.15 25.20 -19.04
CA ARG A 59 26.21 24.33 -19.74
C ARG A 59 24.91 24.43 -18.96
N ALA A 60 23.99 25.24 -19.48
CA ALA A 60 22.64 25.32 -18.94
C ALA A 60 22.08 23.90 -18.99
N VAL A 61 21.97 23.28 -17.81
CA VAL A 61 21.19 22.06 -17.66
C VAL A 61 19.78 22.50 -18.01
N ARG A 62 19.27 22.04 -19.16
CA ARG A 62 17.86 22.19 -19.47
C ARG A 62 17.14 21.52 -18.30
N LEU A 63 16.50 22.32 -17.45
CA LEU A 63 15.56 21.79 -16.48
C LEU A 63 14.48 21.12 -17.33
N CYS A 64 14.61 19.81 -17.54
CA CYS A 64 13.52 19.02 -18.06
C CYS A 64 12.40 19.24 -17.07
N ARG A 65 11.36 19.96 -17.50
CA ARG A 65 10.10 20.01 -16.78
C ARG A 65 9.77 18.55 -16.44
N PRO A 66 9.58 18.18 -15.15
CA PRO A 66 9.17 16.83 -14.83
C PRO A 66 7.94 16.52 -15.70
N PRO A 67 7.82 15.31 -16.26
CA PRO A 67 6.61 14.94 -16.97
C PRO A 67 5.42 15.28 -16.05
N PRO A 68 4.32 15.85 -16.58
CA PRO A 68 3.13 16.07 -15.78
C PRO A 68 2.82 14.76 -15.05
N PRO A 69 2.48 14.80 -13.75
CA PRO A 69 2.24 13.57 -13.00
C PRO A 69 1.25 12.74 -13.81
N ALA A 70 1.67 11.51 -14.19
CA ALA A 70 0.78 10.58 -14.86
C ALA A 70 -0.50 10.51 -14.02
N GLU A 71 -1.65 10.76 -14.65
CA GLU A 71 -2.94 10.75 -13.97
C GLU A 71 -3.04 9.44 -13.20
N ARG A 72 -3.06 9.54 -11.86
CA ARG A 72 -3.02 8.36 -10.98
C ARG A 72 -4.25 7.51 -11.27
N ARG A 73 -4.04 6.25 -11.59
CA ARG A 73 -5.13 5.29 -11.86
C ARG A 73 -5.65 4.76 -10.53
N ILE A 74 -6.82 5.24 -10.13
CA ILE A 74 -7.45 4.87 -8.86
C ILE A 74 -8.62 3.95 -9.11
N GLY A 75 -8.68 2.84 -8.38
CA GLY A 75 -9.85 1.97 -8.33
C GLY A 75 -10.53 2.02 -6.97
N VAL A 76 -11.85 1.88 -6.95
CA VAL A 76 -12.60 1.56 -5.73
C VAL A 76 -13.25 0.21 -5.95
N VAL A 77 -12.81 -0.80 -5.20
CA VAL A 77 -13.41 -2.13 -5.20
C VAL A 77 -14.42 -2.19 -4.07
N CYS A 78 -15.68 -2.47 -4.40
CA CYS A 78 -16.76 -2.60 -3.44
C CYS A 78 -17.54 -3.90 -3.64
N HIS A 79 -17.60 -4.73 -2.60
CA HIS A 79 -18.52 -5.86 -2.58
C HIS A 79 -19.90 -5.42 -2.07
N VAL A 80 -20.86 -5.38 -2.97
CA VAL A 80 -22.23 -4.90 -2.77
C VAL A 80 -23.16 -6.08 -2.48
N PHE A 81 -23.08 -6.59 -1.24
CA PHE A 81 -23.97 -7.66 -0.77
C PHE A 81 -25.36 -7.14 -0.36
N TYR A 82 -25.42 -5.92 0.18
CA TYR A 82 -26.64 -5.16 0.47
C TYR A 82 -26.73 -3.94 -0.47
N PRO A 83 -27.54 -4.01 -1.54
CA PRO A 83 -27.66 -2.91 -2.51
C PRO A 83 -28.17 -1.60 -1.94
N ASP A 84 -29.02 -1.63 -0.91
CA ASP A 84 -29.61 -0.43 -0.30
C ASP A 84 -28.58 0.49 0.40
N VAL A 85 -27.36 0.00 0.65
CA VAL A 85 -26.24 0.81 1.19
C VAL A 85 -25.40 1.43 0.07
N LEU A 86 -25.55 0.99 -1.19
CA LEU A 86 -24.77 1.49 -2.31
C LEU A 86 -24.90 3.01 -2.53
N PRO A 87 -26.08 3.66 -2.38
CA PRO A 87 -26.16 5.13 -2.51
C PRO A 87 -25.22 5.88 -1.56
N GLU A 88 -25.06 5.40 -0.33
CA GLU A 88 -24.11 5.97 0.65
C GLU A 88 -22.66 5.79 0.16
N ILE A 89 -22.32 4.62 -0.38
CA ILE A 89 -21.00 4.35 -0.96
C ILE A 89 -20.72 5.29 -2.13
N LEU A 90 -21.67 5.46 -3.05
CA LEU A 90 -21.50 6.30 -4.23
C LEU A 90 -21.23 7.76 -3.85
N ALA A 91 -22.02 8.30 -2.92
CA ALA A 91 -21.83 9.64 -2.38
C ALA A 91 -20.44 9.83 -1.73
N LEU A 92 -19.95 8.82 -1.00
CA LEU A 92 -18.61 8.84 -0.44
C LEU A 92 -17.53 8.79 -1.53
N THR A 93 -17.68 7.94 -2.54
CA THR A 93 -16.68 7.83 -3.62
C THR A 93 -16.62 9.08 -4.49
N ASP A 94 -17.73 9.79 -4.66
CA ASP A 94 -17.75 11.10 -5.35
C ASP A 94 -16.90 12.16 -4.63
N ALA A 95 -16.64 11.97 -3.33
CA ALA A 95 -15.75 12.85 -2.58
C ALA A 95 -14.27 12.66 -2.93
N ILE A 96 -13.88 11.59 -3.64
CA ILE A 96 -12.50 11.35 -4.03
C ILE A 96 -12.07 12.43 -5.05
N PRO A 97 -11.06 13.27 -4.74
CA PRO A 97 -10.72 14.44 -5.56
C PRO A 97 -10.01 14.11 -6.87
N LEU A 98 -9.78 12.82 -7.15
CA LEU A 98 -9.08 12.32 -8.32
C LEU A 98 -10.01 11.38 -9.10
N ARG A 99 -9.82 11.34 -10.42
CA ARG A 99 -10.54 10.40 -11.27
C ARG A 99 -10.28 8.97 -10.81
N HIS A 100 -11.35 8.20 -10.74
CA HIS A 100 -11.30 6.81 -10.32
C HIS A 100 -12.34 5.99 -11.09
N ARG A 101 -12.24 4.66 -10.97
CA ARG A 101 -13.21 3.70 -11.50
C ARG A 101 -13.78 2.87 -10.35
N LEU A 102 -15.06 2.57 -10.40
CA LEU A 102 -15.71 1.66 -9.47
C LEU A 102 -15.66 0.23 -10.02
N PHE A 103 -15.33 -0.71 -9.15
CA PHE A 103 -15.28 -2.14 -9.40
C PHE A 103 -16.23 -2.80 -8.39
N LEU A 104 -17.46 -3.03 -8.82
CA LEU A 104 -18.55 -3.48 -7.98
C LEU A 104 -18.78 -4.97 -8.17
N SER A 105 -19.07 -5.69 -7.09
CA SER A 105 -19.48 -7.10 -7.19
C SER A 105 -20.72 -7.39 -6.36
N THR A 106 -21.54 -8.34 -6.80
CA THR A 106 -22.70 -8.84 -6.06
C THR A 106 -22.91 -10.33 -6.37
N ASP A 107 -23.83 -10.99 -5.66
CA ASP A 107 -23.97 -12.45 -5.67
C ASP A 107 -25.21 -13.00 -6.38
N THR A 108 -26.18 -12.16 -6.73
CA THR A 108 -27.38 -12.61 -7.46
C THR A 108 -27.75 -11.65 -8.60
N THR A 109 -28.44 -12.18 -9.61
CA THR A 109 -28.96 -11.40 -10.74
C THR A 109 -29.97 -10.35 -10.31
N GLU A 110 -30.75 -10.61 -9.27
CA GLU A 110 -31.74 -9.68 -8.73
C GLU A 110 -31.04 -8.47 -8.10
N LYS A 111 -30.01 -8.72 -7.27
CA LYS A 111 -29.18 -7.65 -6.70
C LYS A 111 -28.42 -6.89 -7.78
N GLN A 112 -27.95 -7.58 -8.82
CA GLN A 112 -27.28 -6.93 -9.95
C GLN A 112 -28.22 -5.93 -10.63
N ALA A 113 -29.46 -6.33 -10.94
CA ALA A 113 -30.46 -5.44 -11.53
C ALA A 113 -30.80 -4.26 -10.62
N GLU A 114 -30.90 -4.48 -9.31
CA GLU A 114 -31.11 -3.41 -8.32
C GLU A 114 -29.93 -2.42 -8.31
N ILE A 115 -28.69 -2.92 -8.33
CA ILE A 115 -27.48 -2.10 -8.40
C ILE A 115 -27.45 -1.28 -9.69
N GLU A 116 -27.77 -1.88 -10.83
CA GLU A 116 -27.85 -1.17 -12.12
C GLU A 116 -28.90 -0.05 -12.09
N HIS A 117 -30.05 -0.28 -11.45
CA HIS A 117 -31.06 0.76 -11.24
C HIS A 117 -30.54 1.91 -10.36
N ILE A 118 -29.87 1.60 -9.25
CA ILE A 118 -29.25 2.59 -8.37
C ILE A 118 -28.19 3.41 -9.13
N LEU A 119 -27.35 2.74 -9.93
CA LEU A 119 -26.32 3.41 -10.73
C LEU A 119 -26.91 4.34 -11.79
N ALA A 120 -28.01 3.92 -12.44
CA ALA A 120 -28.69 4.76 -13.44
C ALA A 120 -29.34 6.01 -12.83
N ALA A 121 -29.78 5.92 -11.57
CA ALA A 121 -30.34 7.05 -10.83
C ALA A 121 -29.27 7.97 -10.20
N HIS A 122 -28.03 7.48 -10.06
CA HIS A 122 -26.94 8.25 -9.46
C HIS A 122 -26.40 9.30 -10.45
N PRO A 123 -26.32 10.59 -10.07
CA PRO A 123 -25.86 11.63 -10.98
C PRO A 123 -24.36 11.54 -11.33
N GLY A 124 -23.58 10.81 -10.53
CA GLY A 124 -22.15 10.61 -10.74
C GLY A 124 -21.87 9.82 -12.02
N ARG A 125 -20.90 10.28 -12.82
CA ARG A 125 -20.49 9.64 -14.09
C ARG A 125 -19.25 8.76 -13.95
N THR A 126 -18.99 8.28 -12.74
CA THR A 126 -17.81 7.44 -12.46
C THR A 126 -17.95 6.12 -13.22
N PRO A 127 -16.96 5.73 -14.05
CA PRO A 127 -17.03 4.46 -14.78
C PRO A 127 -17.17 3.28 -13.81
N VAL A 128 -17.99 2.31 -14.18
CA VAL A 128 -18.28 1.13 -13.35
C VAL A 128 -17.93 -0.16 -14.09
N ASP A 129 -17.34 -1.11 -13.39
CA ASP A 129 -17.20 -2.53 -13.76
C ASP A 129 -17.99 -3.34 -12.72
N LEU A 130 -19.16 -3.88 -13.10
CA LEU A 130 -20.02 -4.66 -12.21
C LEU A 130 -19.89 -6.15 -12.56
N ARG A 131 -19.51 -6.96 -11.57
CA ARG A 131 -19.29 -8.41 -11.72
C ARG A 131 -20.21 -9.22 -10.82
N LEU A 132 -20.90 -10.19 -11.39
CA LEU A 132 -21.64 -11.20 -10.64
C LEU A 132 -20.67 -12.29 -10.15
N VAL A 133 -20.64 -12.55 -8.85
CA VAL A 133 -19.70 -13.49 -8.20
C VAL A 133 -20.44 -14.36 -7.19
N PRO A 134 -20.20 -15.68 -7.13
CA PRO A 134 -20.79 -16.53 -6.10
C PRO A 134 -20.58 -15.99 -4.68
N ASN A 135 -21.58 -16.14 -3.80
CA ASN A 135 -21.48 -15.78 -2.38
C ASN A 135 -20.49 -16.71 -1.63
N ARG A 136 -19.20 -16.50 -1.86
CA ARG A 136 -18.09 -17.24 -1.25
C ARG A 136 -16.99 -16.28 -0.86
N GLY A 137 -16.41 -16.51 0.31
CA GLY A 137 -15.30 -15.71 0.82
C GLY A 137 -15.65 -14.24 1.14
N ARG A 138 -16.94 -13.91 1.29
CA ARG A 138 -17.43 -12.57 1.68
C ARG A 138 -16.86 -11.48 0.76
N ASP A 139 -16.41 -10.35 1.30
CA ASP A 139 -15.76 -9.29 0.51
C ASP A 139 -14.30 -9.60 0.13
N ILE A 140 -13.73 -10.69 0.64
CA ILE A 140 -12.31 -11.05 0.47
C ILE A 140 -12.06 -11.75 -0.87
N ALA A 141 -12.90 -12.73 -1.24
CA ALA A 141 -12.73 -13.43 -2.50
C ALA A 141 -13.02 -12.54 -3.73
N PRO A 142 -14.09 -11.72 -3.76
CA PRO A 142 -14.31 -10.78 -4.86
C PRO A 142 -13.11 -9.86 -5.06
N LYS A 143 -12.52 -9.39 -3.96
CA LYS A 143 -11.35 -8.51 -3.94
C LYS A 143 -10.10 -9.16 -4.53
N TYR A 144 -9.71 -10.34 -4.07
CA TYR A 144 -8.43 -10.95 -4.46
C TYR A 144 -8.52 -11.92 -5.65
N VAL A 145 -9.71 -12.40 -5.97
CA VAL A 145 -9.94 -13.36 -7.06
C VAL A 145 -10.69 -12.70 -8.19
N ALA A 146 -11.92 -12.23 -7.93
CA ALA A 146 -12.78 -11.75 -9.00
C ALA A 146 -12.28 -10.46 -9.66
N PHE A 147 -11.46 -9.66 -8.96
CA PHE A 147 -10.82 -8.45 -9.47
C PHE A 147 -9.30 -8.55 -9.57
N ALA A 148 -8.71 -9.74 -9.58
CA ALA A 148 -7.26 -9.90 -9.64
C ALA A 148 -6.61 -9.22 -10.88
N ASP A 149 -7.33 -9.19 -11.99
CA ASP A 149 -6.91 -8.64 -13.28
C ASP A 149 -6.75 -7.11 -13.28
N ILE A 150 -7.38 -6.38 -12.34
CA ILE A 150 -7.38 -4.91 -12.38
C ILE A 150 -6.09 -4.32 -11.78
N TYR A 151 -5.46 -5.04 -10.85
CA TYR A 151 -4.36 -4.53 -10.02
C TYR A 151 -3.12 -4.06 -10.80
N PRO A 152 -2.68 -4.73 -11.88
CA PRO A 152 -1.57 -4.23 -12.71
C PRO A 152 -1.83 -2.86 -13.37
N HIS A 153 -3.09 -2.45 -13.45
CA HIS A 153 -3.51 -1.21 -14.10
C HIS A 153 -3.82 -0.07 -13.11
N LEU A 154 -3.71 -0.32 -11.80
CA LEU A 154 -4.00 0.66 -10.77
C LEU A 154 -2.72 1.11 -10.07
N ASP A 155 -2.68 2.38 -9.70
CA ASP A 155 -1.64 2.90 -8.83
C ASP A 155 -2.12 2.82 -7.37
N ARG A 156 -3.41 3.05 -7.11
CA ARG A 156 -4.06 2.96 -5.80
C ARG A 156 -5.41 2.28 -5.90
N VAL A 157 -5.80 1.59 -4.83
CA VAL A 157 -7.11 0.98 -4.72
C VAL A 157 -7.70 1.23 -3.33
N LEU A 158 -8.98 1.59 -3.27
CA LEU A 158 -9.77 1.63 -2.04
C LEU A 158 -10.68 0.40 -2.01
N PHE A 159 -10.73 -0.29 -0.86
CA PHE A 159 -11.66 -1.38 -0.62
C PHE A 159 -12.78 -0.95 0.30
N LEU A 160 -14.02 -1.14 -0.15
CA LEU A 160 -15.24 -0.92 0.60
C LEU A 160 -16.14 -2.17 0.51
N HIS A 161 -17.19 -2.21 1.32
CA HIS A 161 -18.23 -3.23 1.22
C HIS A 161 -19.54 -2.72 1.82
N THR A 162 -20.67 -3.33 1.46
CA THR A 162 -21.97 -2.96 2.02
C THR A 162 -22.46 -3.85 3.16
N LYS A 163 -21.64 -4.79 3.65
CA LYS A 163 -21.99 -5.71 4.75
C LYS A 163 -22.58 -4.95 5.95
N LYS A 164 -23.77 -5.37 6.37
CA LYS A 164 -24.45 -4.95 7.60
C LYS A 164 -24.17 -5.93 8.74
N SER A 165 -24.13 -5.44 9.97
CA SER A 165 -24.08 -6.30 11.16
C SER A 165 -25.49 -6.46 11.74
N LEU A 166 -26.29 -7.35 11.15
CA LEU A 166 -27.70 -7.54 11.51
C LEU A 166 -27.93 -7.91 12.99
N HIS A 167 -26.93 -8.51 13.64
CA HIS A 167 -27.02 -9.05 15.00
C HIS A 167 -26.25 -8.22 16.04
N SER A 168 -25.66 -7.09 15.66
CA SER A 168 -24.79 -6.29 16.54
C SER A 168 -25.31 -4.86 16.64
N ARG A 169 -25.72 -4.44 17.85
CA ARG A 169 -25.97 -3.02 18.13
C ARG A 169 -24.68 -2.23 17.86
N GLY A 170 -24.73 -1.19 17.06
CA GLY A 170 -23.54 -0.39 16.71
C GLY A 170 -22.86 -0.76 15.39
N GLY A 171 -23.38 -1.75 14.65
CA GLY A 171 -22.75 -2.25 13.42
C GLY A 171 -22.69 -1.25 12.28
N ASP A 172 -23.76 -0.50 12.08
CA ASP A 172 -23.85 0.51 11.03
C ASP A 172 -23.01 1.74 11.38
N GLU A 173 -23.00 2.14 12.65
CA GLU A 173 -22.12 3.18 13.17
C GLU A 173 -20.66 2.80 12.99
N TRP A 174 -20.29 1.55 13.27
CA TRP A 174 -18.93 1.08 13.04
C TRP A 174 -18.56 1.09 11.55
N ARG A 175 -19.44 0.59 10.67
CA ARG A 175 -19.23 0.67 9.21
C ARG A 175 -19.01 2.11 8.76
N ARG A 176 -19.88 3.03 9.17
CA ARG A 176 -19.77 4.47 8.86
C ARG A 176 -18.47 5.06 9.39
N ALA A 177 -18.02 4.69 10.58
CA ALA A 177 -16.75 5.14 11.13
C ALA A 177 -15.54 4.67 10.30
N LEU A 178 -15.54 3.41 9.83
CA LEU A 178 -14.49 2.89 8.96
C LEU A 178 -14.43 3.66 7.63
N MET A 179 -15.58 3.87 6.99
CA MET A 179 -15.70 4.63 5.76
C MET A 179 -15.28 6.09 5.96
N SER A 180 -15.74 6.71 7.04
CA SER A 180 -15.43 8.10 7.38
C SER A 180 -13.92 8.32 7.53
N ALA A 181 -13.20 7.37 8.14
CA ALA A 181 -11.74 7.42 8.30
C ALA A 181 -10.94 7.21 7.00
N LEU A 182 -11.58 6.77 5.90
CA LEU A 182 -10.92 6.48 4.62
C LEU A 182 -11.32 7.46 3.52
N VAL A 183 -12.60 7.85 3.49
CA VAL A 183 -13.24 8.56 2.37
C VAL A 183 -14.44 9.40 2.83
N GLY A 184 -14.57 9.71 4.12
CA GLY A 184 -15.71 10.47 4.68
C GLY A 184 -15.89 11.89 4.14
N SER A 185 -14.84 12.45 3.54
CA SER A 185 -14.86 13.78 2.93
C SER A 185 -13.77 13.88 1.87
N PRO A 186 -13.81 14.92 0.99
CA PRO A 186 -12.73 15.16 0.05
C PRO A 186 -11.38 15.37 0.73
N ALA A 187 -11.37 16.00 1.91
CA ALA A 187 -10.16 16.20 2.70
C ALA A 187 -9.62 14.88 3.25
N THR A 188 -10.49 13.97 3.70
CA THR A 188 -10.08 12.64 4.18
C THR A 188 -9.49 11.81 3.04
N ALA A 189 -10.18 11.74 1.90
CA ALA A 189 -9.71 11.01 0.73
C ALA A 189 -8.36 11.57 0.22
N ALA A 190 -8.24 12.91 0.12
CA ALA A 190 -7.00 13.59 -0.22
C ALA A 190 -5.87 13.25 0.76
N SER A 191 -6.15 13.22 2.06
CA SER A 191 -5.16 12.90 3.09
C SER A 191 -4.66 11.46 2.97
N ALA A 192 -5.55 10.50 2.74
CA ALA A 192 -5.17 9.11 2.52
C ALA A 192 -4.26 8.96 1.29
N LEU A 193 -4.59 9.64 0.19
CA LEU A 193 -3.78 9.65 -1.03
C LEU A 193 -2.42 10.33 -0.82
N ALA A 194 -2.40 11.46 -0.11
CA ALA A 194 -1.18 12.21 0.20
C ALA A 194 -0.18 11.40 1.02
N ILE A 195 -0.64 10.51 1.90
CA ILE A 195 0.23 9.59 2.65
C ILE A 195 1.07 8.73 1.70
N PHE A 196 0.48 8.19 0.63
CA PHE A 196 1.20 7.35 -0.33
C PHE A 196 2.21 8.13 -1.17
N GLU A 197 1.95 9.42 -1.41
CA GLU A 197 2.86 10.29 -2.15
C GLU A 197 4.02 10.76 -1.27
N ALA A 198 3.77 11.00 0.01
CA ALA A 198 4.79 11.43 0.96
C ALA A 198 5.71 10.27 1.43
N ALA A 199 5.20 9.04 1.44
CA ALA A 199 5.91 7.88 1.99
C ALA A 199 5.83 6.67 1.03
N PRO A 200 6.85 6.48 0.16
CA PRO A 200 6.87 5.39 -0.81
C PRO A 200 6.83 3.98 -0.20
N ASP A 201 7.31 3.83 1.04
CA ASP A 201 7.32 2.60 1.84
C ASP A 201 5.94 2.26 2.44
N VAL A 202 4.95 3.16 2.30
CA VAL A 202 3.58 2.88 2.72
C VAL A 202 2.83 2.15 1.62
N GLY A 203 2.33 0.97 1.98
CA GLY A 203 1.55 0.10 1.11
C GLY A 203 0.07 0.04 1.47
N ILE A 204 -0.28 0.27 2.74
CA ILE A 204 -1.65 0.16 3.25
C ILE A 204 -1.98 1.38 4.12
N VAL A 205 -3.14 1.98 3.92
CA VAL A 205 -3.71 3.02 4.80
C VAL A 205 -5.08 2.54 5.25
N TYR A 206 -5.28 2.39 6.56
CA TYR A 206 -6.46 1.71 7.11
C TYR A 206 -6.98 2.38 8.39
N PRO A 207 -8.26 2.22 8.75
CA PRO A 207 -8.80 2.83 9.96
C PRO A 207 -8.18 2.24 11.22
N ALA A 208 -7.94 3.08 12.21
CA ALA A 208 -7.68 2.65 13.57
C ALA A 208 -8.91 1.89 14.11
N ARG A 209 -8.66 0.85 14.90
CA ARG A 209 -9.71 0.12 15.60
C ARG A 209 -10.43 1.04 16.59
N THR A 210 -11.72 1.25 16.37
CA THR A 210 -12.63 1.97 17.27
C THR A 210 -13.93 1.16 17.45
N GLY A 211 -14.72 1.48 18.47
CA GLY A 211 -16.03 0.88 18.70
C GLY A 211 -16.01 -0.66 18.76
N LEU A 212 -16.87 -1.30 17.97
CA LEU A 212 -16.95 -2.78 17.88
C LEU A 212 -15.64 -3.43 17.42
N GLY A 213 -14.79 -2.69 16.70
CA GLY A 213 -13.47 -3.15 16.28
C GLY A 213 -12.39 -3.01 17.35
N ALA A 214 -12.65 -2.42 18.53
CA ALA A 214 -11.61 -2.05 19.50
C ALA A 214 -10.86 -3.24 20.17
N ARG A 215 -11.33 -4.48 19.97
CA ARG A 215 -10.68 -5.67 20.53
C ARG A 215 -9.24 -5.79 19.99
N ALA A 216 -8.33 -6.21 20.87
CA ALA A 216 -6.94 -6.46 20.48
C ALA A 216 -6.90 -7.48 19.33
N PRO A 217 -6.08 -7.22 18.30
CA PRO A 217 -5.96 -8.10 17.14
C PRO A 217 -5.40 -9.45 17.58
N ARG A 218 -6.03 -10.53 17.12
CA ARG A 218 -5.58 -11.90 17.38
C ARG A 218 -5.70 -12.71 16.11
N TRP A 219 -4.88 -13.72 15.97
CA TRP A 219 -5.03 -14.69 14.89
C TRP A 219 -6.18 -15.67 15.13
N ASP A 220 -6.50 -15.94 16.40
CA ASP A 220 -7.42 -17.00 16.82
C ASP A 220 -7.15 -18.29 15.99
N GLY A 221 -8.17 -18.93 15.41
CA GLY A 221 -8.00 -20.13 14.57
C GLY A 221 -7.36 -19.91 13.19
N ASN A 222 -7.02 -18.67 12.82
CA ASN A 222 -6.66 -18.32 11.45
C ASN A 222 -5.16 -18.35 11.16
N PHE A 223 -4.30 -18.40 12.18
CA PHE A 223 -2.85 -18.41 11.96
C PHE A 223 -2.42 -19.62 11.12
N ALA A 224 -2.93 -20.82 11.45
CA ALA A 224 -2.61 -22.04 10.72
C ALA A 224 -3.02 -21.94 9.24
N ILE A 225 -4.24 -21.44 8.98
CA ILE A 225 -4.76 -21.24 7.62
C ILE A 225 -3.88 -20.24 6.84
N ALA A 226 -3.53 -19.10 7.46
CA ALA A 226 -2.67 -18.11 6.84
C ALA A 226 -1.26 -18.66 6.58
N ARG A 227 -0.65 -19.31 7.57
CA ARG A 227 0.68 -19.93 7.44
C ARG A 227 0.70 -20.92 6.28
N ASP A 228 -0.28 -21.81 6.20
CA ASP A 228 -0.33 -22.85 5.18
C ASP A 228 -0.58 -22.24 3.78
N ALA A 229 -1.38 -21.17 3.69
CA ALA A 229 -1.56 -20.42 2.45
C ALA A 229 -0.25 -19.76 1.98
N PHE A 230 0.39 -18.97 2.84
CA PHE A 230 1.63 -18.24 2.49
C PHE A 230 2.83 -19.17 2.24
N ALA A 231 2.85 -20.35 2.86
CA ALA A 231 3.88 -21.36 2.58
C ALA A 231 3.86 -21.83 1.10
N ARG A 232 2.71 -21.79 0.41
CA ARG A 232 2.58 -22.15 -1.01
C ARG A 232 3.42 -21.27 -1.94
N ILE A 233 3.69 -20.05 -1.52
CA ILE A 233 4.51 -19.07 -2.27
C ILE A 233 5.88 -18.85 -1.61
N GLY A 234 6.30 -19.79 -0.75
CA GLY A 234 7.60 -19.75 -0.10
C GLY A 234 7.73 -18.72 1.03
N LEU A 235 6.62 -18.18 1.54
CA LEU A 235 6.63 -17.22 2.64
C LEU A 235 6.31 -17.92 3.97
N ALA A 236 7.20 -17.74 4.94
CA ALA A 236 7.03 -18.26 6.29
C ALA A 236 6.49 -17.16 7.22
N LEU A 237 5.35 -17.42 7.85
CA LEU A 237 4.79 -16.51 8.86
C LEU A 237 5.34 -16.85 10.24
N ASP A 238 5.82 -15.84 10.97
CA ASP A 238 6.23 -15.99 12.37
C ASP A 238 5.05 -15.65 13.30
N PRO A 239 4.57 -16.60 14.13
CA PRO A 239 3.47 -16.35 15.07
C PRO A 239 3.80 -15.29 16.14
N LYS A 240 5.08 -14.95 16.34
CA LYS A 240 5.53 -13.89 17.26
C LYS A 240 5.43 -12.50 16.65
N THR A 241 5.18 -12.39 15.35
CA THR A 241 4.98 -11.10 14.68
C THR A 241 3.77 -10.41 15.30
N PRO A 242 3.91 -9.17 15.83
CA PRO A 242 2.78 -8.41 16.32
C PRO A 242 1.72 -8.29 15.24
N LEU A 243 0.53 -8.81 15.50
CA LEU A 243 -0.56 -8.79 14.55
C LEU A 243 -1.25 -7.43 14.57
N ASP A 244 -1.44 -6.88 13.38
CA ASP A 244 -2.37 -5.79 13.15
C ASP A 244 -2.97 -5.94 11.74
N PHE A 245 -4.17 -5.45 11.52
CA PHE A 245 -4.90 -5.56 10.26
C PHE A 245 -6.09 -4.60 10.20
N PRO A 246 -6.56 -4.24 8.99
CA PRO A 246 -7.80 -3.49 8.79
C PRO A 246 -9.01 -4.34 9.23
N SER A 247 -9.41 -4.22 10.49
CA SER A 247 -10.60 -4.91 11.01
C SER A 247 -11.86 -4.37 10.34
N GLY A 248 -12.60 -5.24 9.64
CA GLY A 248 -13.70 -4.85 8.75
C GLY A 248 -13.26 -4.69 7.30
N SER A 249 -12.06 -5.15 6.94
CA SER A 249 -11.56 -5.35 5.57
C SER A 249 -11.66 -4.16 4.59
N MET A 250 -11.85 -2.94 5.11
CA MET A 250 -11.81 -1.67 4.37
C MET A 250 -10.49 -0.94 4.57
N PHE A 251 -9.83 -0.57 3.48
CA PHE A 251 -8.55 0.11 3.50
C PHE A 251 -8.19 0.62 2.11
N TRP A 252 -7.30 1.61 2.05
CA TRP A 252 -6.56 1.96 0.85
C TRP A 252 -5.30 1.10 0.73
N ALA A 253 -4.92 0.75 -0.50
CA ALA A 253 -3.70 0.02 -0.79
C ALA A 253 -2.99 0.54 -2.04
N ARG A 254 -1.67 0.37 -2.03
CA ARG A 254 -0.86 0.24 -3.23
C ARG A 254 -0.97 -1.21 -3.71
N PRO A 255 -1.32 -1.50 -4.98
CA PRO A 255 -1.46 -2.88 -5.45
C PRO A 255 -0.22 -3.75 -5.20
N ALA A 256 0.98 -3.19 -5.33
CA ALA A 256 2.23 -3.89 -5.02
C ALA A 256 2.32 -4.43 -3.58
N ALA A 257 1.64 -3.80 -2.61
CA ALA A 257 1.62 -4.27 -1.22
C ALA A 257 0.70 -5.49 -1.03
N LEU A 258 -0.18 -5.77 -1.99
CA LEU A 258 -1.07 -6.93 -1.98
C LEU A 258 -0.48 -8.10 -2.76
N GLN A 259 0.66 -7.92 -3.43
CA GLN A 259 1.23 -8.91 -4.34
C GLN A 259 1.37 -10.30 -3.70
N PRO A 260 1.82 -10.47 -2.44
CA PRO A 260 1.89 -11.79 -1.83
C PRO A 260 0.55 -12.49 -1.69
N ILE A 261 -0.57 -11.75 -1.53
CA ILE A 261 -1.91 -12.37 -1.53
C ILE A 261 -2.33 -12.73 -2.95
N LEU A 262 -2.01 -11.89 -3.94
CA LEU A 262 -2.34 -12.13 -5.35
C LEU A 262 -1.56 -13.32 -5.95
N ASP A 263 -0.30 -13.49 -5.54
CA ASP A 263 0.59 -14.60 -5.97
C ASP A 263 0.14 -15.97 -5.44
N LEU A 264 -0.76 -16.02 -4.46
CA LEU A 264 -1.40 -17.27 -4.05
C LEU A 264 -2.25 -17.88 -5.17
N HIS A 265 -2.62 -17.07 -6.17
CA HIS A 265 -3.47 -17.44 -7.30
C HIS A 265 -4.72 -18.21 -6.86
N LEU A 266 -5.36 -17.69 -5.80
CA LEU A 266 -6.54 -18.29 -5.21
C LEU A 266 -7.69 -18.32 -6.20
N ARG A 267 -8.51 -19.35 -6.07
CA ARG A 267 -9.75 -19.54 -6.80
C ARG A 267 -10.93 -19.36 -5.86
N LEU A 268 -12.12 -19.08 -6.39
CA LEU A 268 -13.33 -19.01 -5.58
C LEU A 268 -13.61 -20.33 -4.83
N GLU A 269 -13.19 -21.46 -5.42
CA GLU A 269 -13.34 -22.78 -4.82
C GLU A 269 -12.47 -23.00 -3.58
N ASP A 270 -11.37 -22.25 -3.41
CA ASP A 270 -10.52 -22.31 -2.21
C ASP A 270 -11.21 -21.72 -0.98
N PHE A 271 -12.26 -20.92 -1.18
CA PHE A 271 -13.06 -20.36 -0.10
C PHE A 271 -14.22 -21.30 0.24
N GLN A 272 -14.43 -21.49 1.55
CA GLN A 272 -15.55 -22.26 2.06
C GLN A 272 -16.89 -21.68 1.57
N PRO A 273 -17.91 -22.52 1.27
CA PRO A 273 -19.27 -22.05 1.06
C PRO A 273 -19.74 -21.21 2.25
N GLU A 274 -20.41 -20.09 2.00
CA GLU A 274 -20.95 -19.26 3.07
C GLU A 274 -22.08 -20.00 3.80
N ALA A 275 -21.91 -20.19 5.11
CA ALA A 275 -22.89 -20.82 6.00
C ALA A 275 -23.00 -20.05 7.33
N GLY A 276 -22.66 -18.76 7.34
CA GLY A 276 -22.70 -17.91 8.54
C GLY A 276 -21.49 -18.09 9.46
N GLN A 277 -20.35 -18.58 8.95
CA GLN A 277 -19.15 -18.79 9.75
C GLN A 277 -18.63 -17.46 10.31
N ILE A 278 -18.43 -17.39 11.62
CA ILE A 278 -18.01 -16.16 12.31
C ILE A 278 -16.48 -16.00 12.41
N ASP A 279 -15.71 -17.08 12.21
CA ASP A 279 -14.24 -17.06 12.21
C ASP A 279 -13.68 -18.35 11.55
N GLY A 280 -12.36 -18.47 11.41
CA GLY A 280 -11.68 -19.73 11.08
C GLY A 280 -11.83 -20.17 9.62
N THR A 281 -11.94 -19.21 8.70
CA THR A 281 -12.05 -19.49 7.26
C THR A 281 -10.89 -18.84 6.51
N LEU A 282 -10.70 -19.20 5.23
CA LEU A 282 -9.67 -18.58 4.40
C LEU A 282 -9.89 -17.05 4.28
N ALA A 283 -11.15 -16.61 4.21
CA ALA A 283 -11.48 -15.18 4.17
C ALA A 283 -10.97 -14.44 5.42
N HIS A 284 -11.24 -14.98 6.62
CA HIS A 284 -10.77 -14.37 7.88
C HIS A 284 -9.23 -14.41 8.00
N ALA A 285 -8.61 -15.49 7.55
CA ALA A 285 -7.15 -15.60 7.52
C ALA A 285 -6.50 -14.55 6.62
N LEU A 286 -7.04 -14.33 5.42
CA LEU A 286 -6.52 -13.31 4.50
C LEU A 286 -6.79 -11.88 4.98
N GLU A 287 -7.95 -11.61 5.59
CA GLU A 287 -8.24 -10.31 6.22
C GLU A 287 -7.15 -9.97 7.26
N ARG A 288 -6.82 -10.92 8.14
CA ARG A 288 -5.79 -10.75 9.18
C ARG A 288 -4.37 -10.70 8.63
N SER A 289 -4.16 -11.18 7.40
CA SER A 289 -2.85 -11.24 6.76
C SER A 289 -2.48 -9.99 5.96
N VAL A 290 -3.37 -9.01 5.78
CA VAL A 290 -3.13 -7.85 4.89
C VAL A 290 -1.83 -7.11 5.19
N LEU A 291 -1.57 -6.79 6.47
CA LEU A 291 -0.33 -6.08 6.83
C LEU A 291 0.90 -6.99 6.84
N VAL A 292 0.71 -8.29 7.08
CA VAL A 292 1.79 -9.28 6.99
C VAL A 292 2.23 -9.43 5.54
N ALA A 293 1.28 -9.53 4.60
CA ALA A 293 1.54 -9.55 3.17
C ALA A 293 2.24 -8.26 2.72
N ALA A 294 1.75 -7.10 3.16
CA ALA A 294 2.40 -5.83 2.86
C ALA A 294 3.86 -5.81 3.34
N ALA A 295 4.14 -6.30 4.56
CA ALA A 295 5.48 -6.39 5.10
C ALA A 295 6.38 -7.34 4.27
N CYS A 296 5.88 -8.50 3.84
CA CYS A 296 6.59 -9.40 2.94
C CYS A 296 6.93 -8.73 1.59
N ALA A 297 6.09 -7.81 1.12
CA ALA A 297 6.32 -7.02 -0.08
C ALA A 297 7.19 -5.76 0.15
N GLY A 298 7.73 -5.55 1.36
CA GLY A 298 8.56 -4.41 1.70
C GLY A 298 7.80 -3.12 2.03
N PHE A 299 6.51 -3.23 2.35
CA PHE A 299 5.65 -2.10 2.71
C PHE A 299 5.17 -2.16 4.16
N ARG A 300 4.85 -1.00 4.72
CA ARG A 300 4.16 -0.90 6.01
C ARG A 300 2.75 -0.34 5.88
N GLY A 301 1.97 -0.54 6.95
CA GLY A 301 0.64 0.07 7.12
C GLY A 301 0.68 1.36 7.93
N ILE A 302 -0.23 2.28 7.65
CA ILE A 302 -0.52 3.46 8.49
C ILE A 302 -1.99 3.46 8.88
N LYS A 303 -2.24 3.76 10.17
CA LYS A 303 -3.60 3.94 10.70
C LYS A 303 -4.09 5.36 10.47
N THR A 304 -5.36 5.50 10.08
CA THR A 304 -6.10 6.77 10.09
C THR A 304 -7.10 6.77 11.23
N ILE A 305 -7.41 7.95 11.76
CA ILE A 305 -8.50 8.15 12.71
C ILE A 305 -9.52 9.06 12.04
N PRO A 306 -10.84 8.91 12.31
CA PRO A 306 -11.83 9.87 11.84
C PRO A 306 -11.48 11.29 12.30
N ALA A 307 -11.71 12.28 11.44
CA ALA A 307 -11.39 13.68 11.74
C ALA A 307 -12.11 14.18 13.01
N GLU A 308 -13.32 13.70 13.26
CA GLU A 308 -14.15 14.04 14.43
C GLU A 308 -13.56 13.52 15.76
N THR A 309 -12.73 12.48 15.72
CA THR A 309 -12.10 11.88 16.91
C THR A 309 -10.68 12.41 17.16
N ALA A 310 -10.14 13.21 16.23
CA ALA A 310 -8.86 13.86 16.40
C ALA A 310 -9.00 15.05 17.35
N SER A 311 -8.89 14.81 18.67
CA SER A 311 -8.67 15.92 19.60
C SER A 311 -7.38 16.69 19.22
N ALA A 312 -7.33 17.97 19.59
CA ALA A 312 -6.40 19.00 19.10
C ALA A 312 -4.89 18.76 19.29
N SER A 313 -4.43 17.55 19.60
CA SER A 313 -3.03 17.22 19.87
C SER A 313 -2.26 16.63 18.68
N ASN A 314 -2.87 16.41 17.51
CA ASN A 314 -2.18 15.88 16.32
C ASN A 314 -2.03 16.88 15.15
N HIS A 315 -2.26 18.18 15.39
CA HIS A 315 -2.10 19.23 14.38
C HIS A 315 -0.64 19.45 13.93
N GLN A 316 0.34 18.79 14.53
CA GLN A 316 1.74 18.86 14.11
C GLN A 316 2.12 17.67 13.22
N LYS A 317 1.56 17.63 12.00
CA LYS A 317 2.18 17.04 10.78
C LYS A 317 1.36 17.15 9.50
N ILE A 318 0.25 17.89 9.49
CA ILE A 318 -0.47 18.25 8.25
C ILE A 318 -0.13 19.69 7.90
N ALA A 319 1.17 19.97 7.77
CA ALA A 319 1.59 21.12 6.99
C ALA A 319 1.31 20.75 5.53
N SER A 320 0.41 21.52 4.92
CA SER A 320 0.25 21.71 3.47
C SER A 320 -0.81 20.90 2.69
N VAL A 321 -2.07 20.97 3.14
CA VAL A 321 -3.23 20.94 2.21
C VAL A 321 -3.12 22.07 1.16
N GLU A 322 -2.47 23.19 1.49
CA GLU A 322 -2.13 24.25 0.53
C GLU A 322 -1.04 23.88 -0.49
N ALA A 323 -0.11 22.95 -0.20
CA ALA A 323 0.88 22.51 -1.19
C ALA A 323 0.24 21.61 -2.25
N LEU A 324 -0.77 20.82 -1.87
CA LEU A 324 -1.59 20.05 -2.82
C LEU A 324 -2.44 20.96 -3.72
N ARG A 325 -2.99 22.07 -3.20
CA ARG A 325 -3.67 23.08 -4.03
C ARG A 325 -2.74 23.75 -5.05
N ARG A 326 -1.48 24.00 -4.69
CA ARG A 326 -0.49 24.64 -5.60
C ARG A 326 0.09 23.69 -6.65
N ALA A 327 0.03 22.38 -6.43
CA ALA A 327 0.48 21.37 -7.41
C ALA A 327 -0.56 21.05 -8.51
N VAL A 328 -1.82 21.52 -8.36
CA VAL A 328 -2.94 21.23 -9.27
C VAL A 328 -3.54 22.52 -9.84
N ALA A 329 -2.69 23.47 -10.24
CA ALA A 329 -3.15 24.63 -11.01
C ALA A 329 -3.60 24.15 -12.40
N PHE A 330 -4.91 24.04 -12.59
CA PHE A 330 -5.51 23.92 -13.91
C PHE A 330 -5.30 25.24 -14.67
N PRO A 331 -4.95 25.23 -15.97
CA PRO A 331 -5.14 26.42 -16.79
C PRO A 331 -6.64 26.71 -16.90
N ASP A 332 -7.00 27.99 -16.81
CA ASP A 332 -8.37 28.46 -17.07
C ASP A 332 -8.86 27.97 -18.44
N PRO A 333 -10.16 27.69 -18.61
CA PRO A 333 -10.71 27.32 -19.89
C PRO A 333 -10.41 28.43 -20.91
N VAL A 334 -9.75 28.04 -22.01
CA VAL A 334 -9.56 28.92 -23.17
C VAL A 334 -10.96 29.35 -23.64
N PRO A 335 -11.23 30.66 -23.79
CA PRO A 335 -12.52 31.11 -24.29
C PRO A 335 -12.77 30.54 -25.69
N ASP A 336 -13.99 30.03 -25.88
CA ASP A 336 -14.51 29.54 -27.15
C ASP A 336 -14.37 30.63 -28.22
N VAL A 337 -13.40 30.46 -29.11
CA VAL A 337 -13.26 31.28 -30.31
C VAL A 337 -14.06 30.56 -31.38
N GLY A 338 -15.33 30.98 -31.50
CA GLY A 338 -16.33 30.33 -32.34
C GLY A 338 -15.87 30.07 -33.78
N SER A 339 -16.36 28.96 -34.32
CA SER A 339 -16.22 28.60 -35.73
C SER A 339 -16.70 29.72 -36.65
N PRO A 340 -15.91 30.13 -37.66
CA PRO A 340 -16.43 31.02 -38.70
C PRO A 340 -17.43 30.25 -39.58
N ARG A 341 -18.50 30.95 -39.94
CA ARG A 341 -19.52 30.52 -40.92
C ARG A 341 -18.96 30.38 -42.32
#